data_AF-A0A6I0S2J2-F1
#
_entry.id   AF-A0A6I0S2J2-F1
#
_cell.length_a   1.000
_cell.length_b   1.000
_cell.length_c   1.000
_cell.angle_alpha   90.00
_cell.angle_beta   90.00
_cell.angle_gamma   90.00
#
_symmetry.space_group_name_H-M   'P 1'
#
loop_
_entity.id
_entity.type
_entity.pdbx_description
1 polymer ?
#
loop_
_entity_poly.entity_id
_entity_poly.type
_entity_poly.pdbx_seq_one_letter_code
_entity_poly.pdbx_strand_id
1 'polypeptide(L)'
;YKVPRIAFDNKMDRMGANFLKVVNQIKTRLGANPVPLQLAIGAEEHFTGVVDLVKMKAINWNDADQGVTFEYEDIPADMVELANEWHQNLIESAAEASEELMEKYLGGEELTEEEIKGALRQRVLNNEIILVTCGSAFKNKGVQAMLDAVIDYLPSPVDVPAINGILDDGKDTPAERHASDDEPFSALAFKIATDPFVGNLTFFRVYSGVVNSGDTVLNSVKAARERFGRIVQMHANKREEIKEVRAGDIAAAIGLKDVTTGDTLCDPDAPIILERMEFPEPVISIAVEPKTKADQEKMGLALGRLAKEDPSFRVWTDEESNQTIIAGMGELHLDIIVDRMKREF
;
A
#
# COMPACT_ATOMS: atom_id res chain seq x y z
N TYR A 1 0.55 13.12 -3.97
CA TYR A 1 0.89 12.21 -2.86
C TYR A 1 2.41 12.02 -2.79
N LYS A 2 3.02 12.28 -1.64
CA LYS A 2 4.46 12.11 -1.38
C LYS A 2 4.73 10.71 -0.79
N VAL A 3 4.47 9.67 -1.58
CA VAL A 3 4.62 8.27 -1.13
C VAL A 3 5.89 7.69 -1.73
N PRO A 4 6.91 7.37 -0.91
CA PRO A 4 8.09 6.62 -1.31
C PRO A 4 7.71 5.32 -2.00
N ARG A 5 8.42 4.97 -3.07
CA ARG A 5 8.10 3.78 -3.86
C ARG A 5 9.33 3.17 -4.51
N ILE A 6 9.24 1.87 -4.72
CA ILE A 6 10.13 1.11 -5.59
C ILE A 6 9.31 0.54 -6.75
N ALA A 7 9.97 0.22 -7.85
CA ALA A 7 9.37 -0.44 -9.01
C ALA A 7 9.88 -1.87 -9.11
N PHE A 8 8.97 -2.82 -9.31
CA PHE A 8 9.29 -4.21 -9.59
C PHE A 8 8.82 -4.56 -11.00
N ASP A 9 9.76 -4.70 -11.94
CA ASP A 9 9.47 -5.17 -13.29
C ASP A 9 9.29 -6.68 -13.29
N ASN A 10 8.02 -7.09 -13.23
CA ASN A 10 7.63 -8.49 -13.16
C ASN A 10 7.46 -9.10 -14.57
N LYS A 11 7.43 -10.43 -14.63
CA LYS A 11 7.22 -11.23 -15.85
C LYS A 11 8.39 -11.16 -16.83
N MET A 12 9.61 -11.13 -16.30
CA MET A 12 10.83 -11.26 -17.12
C MET A 12 10.91 -12.58 -17.91
N ASP A 13 10.06 -13.57 -17.57
CA ASP A 13 9.92 -14.85 -18.27
C ASP A 13 9.05 -14.81 -19.55
N ARG A 14 8.43 -13.67 -19.88
CA ARG A 14 7.49 -13.56 -21.00
C ARG A 14 8.14 -13.04 -22.27
N MET A 15 7.60 -13.47 -23.41
CA MET A 15 8.01 -12.99 -24.74
C MET A 15 7.95 -11.46 -24.83
N GLY A 16 9.01 -10.84 -25.32
CA GLY A 16 9.19 -9.40 -25.41
C GLY A 16 9.65 -8.73 -24.12
N ALA A 17 10.03 -9.49 -23.09
CA ALA A 17 10.58 -8.94 -21.84
C ALA A 17 11.86 -8.14 -22.12
N ASN A 18 11.89 -6.90 -21.67
CA ASN A 18 13.04 -6.02 -21.80
C ASN A 18 13.07 -5.00 -20.65
N PHE A 19 13.91 -5.29 -19.67
CA PHE A 19 14.01 -4.51 -18.43
C PHE A 19 14.40 -3.05 -18.67
N LEU A 20 15.48 -2.79 -19.42
CA LEU A 20 15.96 -1.43 -19.66
C LEU A 20 14.96 -0.58 -20.46
N LYS A 21 14.17 -1.21 -21.32
CA LYS A 21 13.06 -0.54 -22.02
C LYS A 21 11.98 -0.07 -21.04
N VAL A 22 11.64 -0.87 -20.02
CA VAL A 22 10.68 -0.48 -18.98
C VAL A 22 11.24 0.63 -18.10
N VAL A 23 12.51 0.54 -17.69
CA VAL A 23 13.22 1.62 -16.99
C VAL A 23 13.12 2.94 -17.76
N ASN A 24 13.41 2.93 -19.07
CA ASN A 24 13.30 4.13 -19.89
C ASN A 24 11.85 4.64 -20.03
N GLN A 25 10.84 3.76 -20.03
CA GLN A 25 9.43 4.16 -20.01
C GLN A 25 9.03 4.83 -18.70
N ILE A 26 9.54 4.37 -17.56
CA ILE A 26 9.33 5.04 -16.26
C ILE A 26 9.84 6.48 -16.33
N LYS A 27 11.03 6.68 -16.91
CA LYS A 27 11.61 8.02 -17.12
C LYS A 27 10.78 8.88 -18.08
N THR A 28 10.50 8.35 -19.27
CA THR A 28 9.93 9.14 -20.37
C THR A 28 8.42 9.33 -20.32
N ARG A 29 7.67 8.35 -19.82
CA ARG A 29 6.20 8.38 -19.78
C ARG A 29 5.63 8.84 -18.46
N LEU A 30 6.25 8.43 -17.35
CA LEU A 30 5.81 8.83 -16.00
C LEU A 30 6.54 10.08 -15.50
N GLY A 31 7.62 10.51 -16.17
CA GLY A 31 8.40 11.69 -15.77
C GLY A 31 9.12 11.50 -14.43
N ALA A 32 9.36 10.25 -14.02
CA ALA A 32 10.03 9.92 -12.77
C ALA A 32 11.55 9.74 -12.98
N ASN A 33 12.30 9.60 -11.88
CA ASN A 33 13.73 9.30 -11.92
C ASN A 33 14.02 7.83 -11.52
N PRO A 34 13.94 6.88 -12.48
CA PRO A 34 14.19 5.48 -12.18
C PRO A 34 15.70 5.21 -12.05
N VAL A 35 16.06 4.46 -11.01
CA VAL A 35 17.44 4.06 -10.73
C VAL A 35 17.47 2.53 -10.63
N PRO A 36 17.99 1.81 -11.63
CA PRO A 36 18.10 0.36 -11.57
C PRO A 36 18.96 -0.10 -10.40
N LEU A 37 18.38 -0.91 -9.51
CA LEU A 37 19.11 -1.60 -8.44
C LEU A 37 19.64 -2.95 -8.93
N GLN A 38 19.02 -3.49 -9.97
CA GLN A 38 19.30 -4.81 -10.53
C GLN A 38 19.32 -4.77 -12.05
N LEU A 39 19.97 -5.77 -12.66
CA LEU A 39 19.85 -6.09 -14.08
C LEU A 39 19.35 -7.52 -14.26
N ALA A 40 18.52 -7.77 -15.27
CA ALA A 40 18.04 -9.12 -15.56
C ALA A 40 19.11 -9.93 -16.32
N ILE A 41 19.36 -11.16 -15.86
CA ILE A 41 20.23 -12.12 -16.55
C ILE A 41 19.36 -12.95 -17.49
N GLY A 42 19.58 -12.76 -18.79
CA GLY A 42 18.71 -13.29 -19.84
C GLY A 42 17.35 -12.60 -19.90
N ALA A 43 16.50 -13.08 -20.79
CA ALA A 43 15.13 -12.60 -20.97
C ALA A 43 14.24 -13.73 -21.47
N GLU A 44 12.94 -13.57 -21.30
CA GLU A 44 11.93 -14.52 -21.77
C GLU A 44 12.19 -15.93 -21.17
N GLU A 45 12.17 -16.97 -22.00
CA GLU A 45 12.43 -18.35 -21.57
C GLU A 45 13.86 -18.57 -21.04
N HIS A 46 14.79 -17.68 -21.38
CA HIS A 46 16.19 -17.73 -20.94
C HIS A 46 16.46 -16.86 -19.71
N PHE A 47 15.44 -16.29 -19.07
CA PHE A 47 15.61 -15.56 -17.83
C PHE A 47 16.00 -16.53 -16.69
N THR A 48 17.22 -16.37 -16.16
CA THR A 48 17.78 -17.29 -15.15
C THR A 48 17.97 -16.64 -13.79
N GLY A 49 18.14 -15.31 -13.73
CA GLY A 49 18.42 -14.61 -12.48
C GLY A 49 18.56 -13.11 -12.66
N VAL A 50 19.15 -12.44 -11.68
CA VAL A 50 19.39 -10.99 -11.71
C VAL A 50 20.79 -10.69 -11.20
N VAL A 51 21.38 -9.60 -11.67
CA VAL A 51 22.59 -9.01 -11.09
C VAL A 51 22.18 -8.02 -10.02
N ASP A 52 22.71 -8.16 -8.82
CA ASP A 52 22.66 -7.15 -7.76
C ASP A 52 23.77 -6.13 -8.02
N LEU A 53 23.39 -4.90 -8.40
CA LEU A 53 24.33 -3.83 -8.72
C LEU A 53 24.95 -3.19 -7.47
N VAL A 54 24.45 -3.43 -6.26
CA VAL A 54 25.08 -2.93 -5.04
C VAL A 54 26.24 -3.85 -4.65
N LYS A 55 26.00 -5.17 -4.67
CA LYS A 55 27.01 -6.17 -4.33
C LYS A 55 27.92 -6.57 -5.49
N MET A 56 27.57 -6.17 -6.71
CA MET A 56 28.24 -6.57 -7.94
C MET A 56 28.37 -8.08 -8.09
N LYS A 57 27.26 -8.79 -7.84
CA LYS A 57 27.16 -10.26 -7.95
C LYS A 57 25.89 -10.67 -8.69
N ALA A 58 25.96 -11.77 -9.42
CA ALA A 58 24.78 -12.43 -9.97
C ALA A 58 24.08 -13.23 -8.86
N ILE A 59 22.77 -13.14 -8.80
CA ILE A 59 21.91 -13.96 -7.95
C ILE A 59 21.27 -15.02 -8.84
N ASN A 60 21.63 -16.28 -8.58
CA ASN A 60 21.08 -17.43 -9.25
C ASN A 60 20.16 -18.19 -8.29
N TRP A 61 18.89 -18.34 -8.66
CA TRP A 61 17.91 -19.05 -7.83
C TRP A 61 17.83 -20.51 -8.23
N ASN A 62 17.80 -21.38 -7.22
CA ASN A 62 17.66 -22.79 -7.42
C ASN A 62 16.23 -23.16 -7.86
N ASP A 63 16.09 -23.71 -9.06
CA ASP A 63 14.80 -24.15 -9.58
C ASP A 63 14.23 -25.35 -8.79
N ALA A 64 15.09 -26.16 -8.14
CA ALA A 64 14.68 -27.38 -7.46
C ALA A 64 13.83 -27.14 -6.20
N ASP A 65 14.02 -26.00 -5.52
CA ASP A 65 13.29 -25.63 -4.31
C ASP A 65 12.37 -24.43 -4.52
N GLN A 66 12.07 -24.09 -5.77
CA GLN A 66 11.22 -22.95 -6.13
C GLN A 66 11.81 -21.61 -5.67
N GLY A 67 13.14 -21.46 -5.72
CA GLY A 67 13.83 -20.22 -5.40
C GLY A 67 13.93 -19.92 -3.90
N VAL A 68 13.82 -20.93 -3.05
CA VAL A 68 14.05 -20.78 -1.60
C VAL A 68 15.53 -20.56 -1.33
N THR A 69 16.40 -21.26 -2.04
CA THR A 69 17.84 -21.04 -2.01
C THR A 69 18.31 -20.28 -3.24
N PHE A 70 19.34 -19.48 -3.04
CA PHE A 70 20.05 -18.80 -4.10
C PHE A 70 21.56 -18.83 -3.82
N GLU A 71 22.35 -18.73 -4.86
CA GLU A 71 23.79 -18.59 -4.79
C GLU A 71 24.21 -17.24 -5.36
N TYR A 72 25.20 -16.62 -4.73
CA TYR A 72 25.89 -15.48 -5.31
C TYR A 72 27.00 -16.01 -6.21
N GLU A 73 26.92 -15.65 -7.48
CA GLU A 73 27.89 -16.01 -8.51
C GLU A 73 28.56 -14.74 -9.07
N ASP A 74 29.66 -14.93 -9.79
CA ASP A 74 30.26 -13.84 -10.55
C ASP A 74 29.35 -13.45 -11.72
N ILE A 75 29.37 -12.16 -12.06
CA ILE A 75 28.54 -11.63 -13.15
C ILE A 75 28.95 -12.30 -14.47
N PRO A 76 27.99 -12.78 -15.29
CA PRO A 76 28.27 -13.35 -16.61
C PRO A 76 29.12 -12.42 -17.47
N ALA A 77 30.11 -12.97 -18.18
CA ALA A 77 31.11 -12.20 -18.91
C ALA A 77 30.51 -11.23 -19.96
N ASP A 78 29.39 -11.61 -20.56
CA ASP A 78 28.62 -10.82 -21.54
C ASP A 78 27.85 -9.65 -20.91
N MET A 79 27.71 -9.64 -19.58
CA MET A 79 27.02 -8.59 -18.84
C MET A 79 27.95 -7.70 -18.02
N VAL A 80 29.24 -8.02 -17.88
CA VAL A 80 30.17 -7.27 -17.02
C VAL A 80 30.24 -5.79 -17.42
N GLU A 81 30.35 -5.48 -18.71
CA GLU A 81 30.41 -4.09 -19.20
C GLU A 81 29.13 -3.32 -18.84
N LEU A 82 27.97 -3.93 -19.09
CA LEU A 82 26.67 -3.34 -18.79
C LEU A 82 26.46 -3.18 -17.28
N ALA A 83 26.88 -4.17 -16.47
CA ALA A 83 26.77 -4.10 -15.03
C ALA A 83 27.63 -2.98 -14.46
N ASN A 84 28.86 -2.80 -14.95
CA ASN A 84 29.73 -1.69 -14.53
C ASN A 84 29.14 -0.33 -14.91
N GLU A 85 28.55 -0.20 -16.10
CA GLU A 85 27.86 1.04 -16.52
C GLU A 85 26.72 1.39 -15.56
N TRP A 86 25.82 0.45 -15.29
CA TRP A 86 24.66 0.70 -14.43
C TRP A 86 25.03 0.81 -12.95
N HIS A 87 26.09 0.13 -12.51
CA HIS A 87 26.68 0.35 -11.19
C HIS A 87 27.21 1.77 -11.04
N GLN A 88 27.89 2.30 -12.05
CA GLN A 88 28.36 3.70 -12.03
C GLN A 88 27.18 4.67 -11.95
N ASN A 89 26.13 4.45 -12.74
CA ASN A 89 24.90 5.26 -12.70
C ASN A 89 24.22 5.18 -11.32
N LEU A 90 24.23 4.00 -10.69
CA LEU A 90 23.70 3.79 -9.34
C LEU A 90 24.51 4.56 -8.29
N ILE A 91 25.84 4.49 -8.35
CA ILE A 91 26.75 5.22 -7.45
C ILE A 91 26.59 6.73 -7.63
N GLU A 92 26.53 7.22 -8.88
CA GLU A 92 26.31 8.63 -9.16
C GLU A 92 24.98 9.11 -8.55
N SER A 93 23.91 8.32 -8.69
CA SER A 93 22.64 8.61 -8.05
C SER A 93 22.71 8.54 -6.52
N ALA A 94 23.48 7.61 -5.94
CA ALA A 94 23.69 7.58 -4.50
C ALA A 94 24.46 8.82 -4.01
N ALA A 95 25.48 9.26 -4.74
CA ALA A 95 26.32 10.40 -4.38
C ALA A 95 25.53 11.71 -4.29
N GLU A 96 24.48 11.89 -5.11
CA GLU A 96 23.58 13.04 -5.03
C GLU A 96 22.77 13.15 -3.72
N ALA A 97 22.78 12.14 -2.85
CA ALA A 97 22.03 12.18 -1.58
C ALA A 97 22.58 13.21 -0.57
N SER A 98 23.88 13.54 -0.64
CA SER A 98 24.51 14.52 0.24
C SER A 98 25.78 15.12 -0.37
N GLU A 99 26.15 16.33 0.05
CA GLU A 99 27.38 16.99 -0.40
C GLU A 99 28.63 16.17 -0.07
N GLU A 100 28.68 15.52 1.10
CA GLU A 100 29.81 14.67 1.51
C GLU A 100 30.03 13.49 0.56
N LEU A 101 28.97 12.79 0.17
CA LEU A 101 29.06 11.66 -0.76
C LEU A 101 29.42 12.12 -2.17
N MET A 102 28.92 13.28 -2.60
CA MET A 102 29.28 13.89 -3.88
C MET A 102 30.77 14.26 -3.93
N GLU A 103 31.33 14.81 -2.85
CA GLU A 103 32.76 15.12 -2.76
C GLU A 103 33.63 13.86 -2.87
N LYS A 104 33.29 12.78 -2.13
CA LYS A 104 33.98 11.48 -2.25
C LYS A 104 33.95 10.95 -3.67
N TYR A 105 32.77 10.96 -4.30
CA TYR A 105 32.58 10.50 -5.67
C TYR A 105 33.42 11.29 -6.68
N LEU A 106 33.41 12.62 -6.60
CA LEU A 106 34.21 13.50 -7.47
C LEU A 106 35.72 13.38 -7.21
N GLY A 107 36.10 13.04 -5.98
CA GLY A 107 37.48 12.72 -5.59
C GLY A 107 37.97 11.37 -6.12
N GLY A 108 37.08 10.54 -6.67
CA GLY A 108 37.40 9.19 -7.13
C GLY A 108 37.50 8.15 -6.01
N GLU A 109 36.97 8.45 -4.82
CA GLU A 109 36.85 7.49 -3.73
C GLU A 109 35.65 6.57 -3.95
N GLU A 110 35.84 5.26 -3.79
CA GLU A 110 34.75 4.28 -3.88
C GLU A 110 33.87 4.35 -2.64
N LEU A 111 32.56 4.51 -2.84
CA LEU A 111 31.57 4.46 -1.77
C LEU A 111 31.38 3.02 -1.27
N THR A 112 31.27 2.86 0.03
CA THR A 112 31.00 1.54 0.65
C THR A 112 29.56 1.09 0.40
N GLU A 113 29.30 -0.22 0.51
CA GLU A 113 27.93 -0.78 0.37
C GLU A 113 26.94 -0.10 1.34
N GLU A 114 27.34 0.13 2.60
CA GLU A 114 26.49 0.78 3.60
C GLU A 114 26.18 2.23 3.24
N GLU A 115 27.16 2.98 2.74
CA GLU A 115 26.96 4.36 2.27
C GLU A 115 26.00 4.40 1.07
N ILE A 116 26.19 3.50 0.09
CA ILE A 116 25.30 3.41 -1.08
C ILE A 116 23.87 3.11 -0.62
N LYS A 117 23.69 2.10 0.25
CA LYS A 117 22.35 1.73 0.74
C LYS A 117 21.67 2.88 1.50
N GLY A 118 22.39 3.52 2.41
CA GLY A 118 21.89 4.65 3.19
C GLY A 118 21.50 5.84 2.31
N ALA A 119 22.35 6.16 1.33
CA ALA A 119 22.11 7.24 0.38
C ALA A 119 20.88 6.99 -0.50
N LEU A 120 20.78 5.80 -1.09
CA LEU A 120 19.61 5.43 -1.89
C LEU A 120 18.34 5.41 -1.04
N ARG A 121 18.39 4.89 0.19
CA ARG A 121 17.25 4.94 1.13
C ARG A 121 16.80 6.38 1.36
N GLN A 122 17.71 7.28 1.70
CA GLN A 122 17.37 8.70 1.92
C GLN A 122 16.63 9.30 0.72
N ARG A 123 17.14 9.08 -0.50
CA ARG A 123 16.51 9.61 -1.72
C ARG A 123 15.16 8.96 -2.04
N VAL A 124 14.99 7.66 -1.74
CA VAL A 124 13.70 6.96 -1.88
C VAL A 124 12.68 7.53 -0.89
N LEU A 125 13.06 7.74 0.37
CA LEU A 125 12.20 8.31 1.41
C LEU A 125 11.78 9.75 1.08
N ASN A 126 12.67 10.52 0.46
CA ASN A 126 12.36 11.86 -0.05
C ASN A 126 11.54 11.84 -1.37
N ASN A 127 11.28 10.66 -1.93
CA ASN A 127 10.60 10.45 -3.21
C ASN A 127 11.29 11.21 -4.37
N GLU A 128 12.62 11.25 -4.35
CA GLU A 128 13.47 11.84 -5.39
C GLU A 128 13.79 10.85 -6.50
N ILE A 129 13.92 9.56 -6.13
CA ILE A 129 14.24 8.46 -7.02
C ILE A 129 13.26 7.31 -6.83
N ILE A 130 13.17 6.44 -7.85
CA ILE A 130 12.46 5.17 -7.78
C ILE A 130 13.45 4.06 -8.09
N LEU A 131 13.79 3.24 -7.09
CA LEU A 131 14.63 2.07 -7.31
C LEU A 131 13.87 1.04 -8.13
N VAL A 132 14.51 0.50 -9.17
CA VAL A 132 13.90 -0.50 -10.06
C VAL A 132 14.57 -1.85 -9.85
N THR A 133 13.78 -2.82 -9.42
CA THR A 133 14.13 -4.24 -9.32
C THR A 133 13.42 -5.03 -10.43
N CYS A 134 13.84 -6.26 -10.68
CA CYS A 134 13.20 -7.11 -11.69
C CYS A 134 13.12 -8.57 -11.28
N GLY A 135 12.23 -9.31 -11.93
CA GLY A 135 12.08 -10.74 -11.67
C GLY A 135 10.91 -11.40 -12.39
N SER A 136 10.70 -12.66 -12.07
CA SER A 136 9.52 -13.41 -12.44
C SER A 136 8.91 -14.06 -11.22
N ALA A 137 7.78 -13.52 -10.78
CA ALA A 137 6.98 -14.13 -9.72
C ALA A 137 6.44 -15.51 -10.12
N PHE A 138 6.25 -15.78 -11.42
CA PHE A 138 5.79 -17.08 -11.89
C PHE A 138 6.87 -18.16 -11.82
N LYS A 139 8.14 -17.77 -12.06
CA LYS A 139 9.29 -18.66 -11.95
C LYS A 139 9.92 -18.66 -10.55
N ASN A 140 9.38 -17.88 -9.61
CA ASN A 140 9.89 -17.68 -8.26
C ASN A 140 11.34 -17.15 -8.21
N LYS A 141 11.71 -16.26 -9.14
CA LYS A 141 13.04 -15.64 -9.21
C LYS A 141 12.94 -14.12 -9.09
N GLY A 142 13.69 -13.51 -8.19
CA GLY A 142 13.75 -12.05 -8.00
C GLY A 142 12.78 -11.46 -6.97
N VAL A 143 11.71 -12.16 -6.60
CA VAL A 143 10.76 -11.67 -5.58
C VAL A 143 11.43 -11.52 -4.22
N GLN A 144 12.30 -12.45 -3.88
CA GLN A 144 13.08 -12.50 -2.64
C GLN A 144 13.98 -11.26 -2.53
N ALA A 145 14.74 -10.96 -3.57
CA ALA A 145 15.61 -9.78 -3.59
C ALA A 145 14.83 -8.46 -3.61
N MET A 146 13.62 -8.45 -4.19
CA MET A 146 12.72 -7.30 -4.07
C MET A 146 12.22 -7.10 -2.63
N LEU A 147 11.94 -8.18 -1.89
CA LEU A 147 11.56 -8.09 -0.48
C LEU A 147 12.70 -7.54 0.39
N ASP A 148 13.96 -7.90 0.09
CA ASP A 148 15.11 -7.28 0.76
C ASP A 148 15.16 -5.77 0.48
N ALA A 149 14.89 -5.35 -0.77
CA ALA A 149 14.81 -3.94 -1.14
C ALA A 149 13.66 -3.20 -0.42
N VAL A 150 12.56 -3.87 -0.06
CA VAL A 150 11.51 -3.27 0.78
C VAL A 150 12.07 -2.91 2.16
N ILE A 151 12.83 -3.80 2.78
CA ILE A 151 13.42 -3.55 4.10
C ILE A 151 14.49 -2.45 4.01
N ASP A 152 15.38 -2.56 3.03
CA ASP A 152 16.52 -1.67 2.89
C ASP A 152 16.10 -0.23 2.53
N TYR A 153 15.07 -0.04 1.70
CA TYR A 153 14.80 1.27 1.08
C TYR A 153 13.41 1.86 1.35
N LEU A 154 12.40 1.09 1.75
CA LEU A 154 11.07 1.63 2.04
C LEU A 154 10.94 2.08 3.51
N PRO A 155 10.04 3.05 3.79
CA PRO A 155 9.91 3.65 5.12
C PRO A 155 9.40 2.65 6.16
N SER A 156 9.93 2.78 7.36
CA SER A 156 9.24 2.38 8.58
C SER A 156 8.21 3.44 9.00
N PRO A 157 7.29 3.15 9.93
CA PRO A 157 6.31 4.14 10.40
C PRO A 157 6.91 5.44 10.94
N VAL A 158 8.15 5.40 11.46
CA VAL A 158 8.85 6.58 12.01
C VAL A 158 9.58 7.41 10.95
N ASP A 159 9.77 6.86 9.74
CA ASP A 159 10.41 7.56 8.61
C ASP A 159 9.42 8.44 7.83
N VAL A 160 8.12 8.28 8.11
CA VAL A 160 7.05 9.03 7.43
C VAL A 160 6.69 10.26 8.25
N PRO A 161 6.37 11.41 7.61
CA PRO A 161 5.85 12.57 8.31
C PRO A 161 4.64 12.23 9.18
N ALA A 162 4.46 12.99 10.27
CA ALA A 162 3.28 12.92 11.12
C ALA A 162 1.99 13.03 10.28
N ILE A 163 0.95 12.31 10.70
CA ILE A 163 -0.33 12.38 10.00
C ILE A 163 -1.00 13.72 10.33
N ASN A 164 -1.49 14.39 9.30
CA ASN A 164 -2.21 15.66 9.45
C ASN A 164 -3.69 15.39 9.75
N GLY A 165 -4.29 16.31 10.51
CA GLY A 165 -5.71 16.34 10.78
C GLY A 165 -6.17 17.74 11.22
N ILE A 166 -7.44 17.82 11.60
CA ILE A 166 -8.08 19.02 12.15
C ILE A 166 -8.68 18.71 13.51
N LEU A 167 -8.69 19.70 14.40
CA LEU A 167 -9.41 19.61 15.68
C LEU A 167 -10.90 19.82 15.46
N ASP A 168 -11.71 19.12 16.26
CA ASP A 168 -13.17 19.27 16.28
C ASP A 168 -13.60 20.46 17.17
N ASP A 169 -13.02 21.64 16.91
CA ASP A 169 -13.24 22.89 17.65
C ASP A 169 -14.12 23.89 16.88
N GLY A 170 -14.63 23.49 15.71
CA GLY A 170 -15.41 24.31 14.79
C GLY A 170 -14.60 25.40 14.06
N LYS A 171 -13.27 25.37 14.14
CA LYS A 171 -12.36 26.33 13.48
C LYS A 171 -11.37 25.68 12.51
N ASP A 172 -11.50 24.37 12.29
CA ASP A 172 -10.62 23.56 11.46
C ASP A 172 -9.14 23.78 11.81
N THR A 173 -8.84 23.92 13.11
CA THR A 173 -7.47 24.15 13.58
C THR A 173 -6.59 22.97 13.19
N PRO A 174 -5.51 23.16 12.41
CA PRO A 174 -4.61 22.07 12.01
C PRO A 174 -3.96 21.42 13.23
N ALA A 175 -3.90 20.09 13.23
CA ALA A 175 -3.23 19.29 14.24
C ALA A 175 -2.49 18.13 13.60
N GLU A 176 -1.46 17.65 14.28
CA GLU A 176 -0.64 16.54 13.82
C GLU A 176 -0.59 15.44 14.91
N ARG A 177 -0.31 14.22 14.47
CA ARG A 177 -0.05 13.06 15.33
C ARG A 177 1.21 12.36 14.87
N HIS A 178 2.21 12.29 15.74
CA HIS A 178 3.47 11.61 15.44
C HIS A 178 3.36 10.11 15.71
N ALA A 179 4.15 9.33 14.96
CA ALA A 179 4.23 7.88 15.14
C ALA A 179 4.96 7.53 16.45
N SER A 180 4.22 7.55 17.57
CA SER A 180 4.70 7.19 18.89
C SER A 180 3.60 6.50 19.70
N ASP A 181 3.97 5.48 20.47
CA ASP A 181 3.08 4.77 21.39
C ASP A 181 2.65 5.66 22.58
N ASP A 182 3.45 6.68 22.93
CA ASP A 182 3.17 7.60 24.04
C ASP A 182 2.21 8.74 23.65
N GLU A 183 1.89 8.90 22.37
CA GLU A 183 0.92 9.90 21.91
C GLU A 183 -0.53 9.44 22.09
N PRO A 184 -1.51 10.37 22.09
CA PRO A 184 -2.91 9.99 22.10
C PRO A 184 -3.27 9.12 20.89
N PHE A 185 -4.15 8.13 21.11
CA PHE A 185 -4.56 7.20 20.07
C PHE A 185 -5.19 7.92 18.86
N SER A 186 -4.72 7.61 17.65
CA SER A 186 -5.38 7.99 16.40
C SER A 186 -5.21 6.93 15.33
N ALA A 187 -6.30 6.62 14.63
CA ALA A 187 -6.34 5.62 13.58
C ALA A 187 -7.34 5.99 12.48
N LEU A 188 -7.08 5.53 11.27
CA LEU A 188 -7.98 5.67 10.12
C LEU A 188 -8.57 4.32 9.74
N ALA A 189 -9.90 4.22 9.69
CA ALA A 189 -10.60 3.07 9.15
C ALA A 189 -10.55 3.11 7.63
N PHE A 190 -9.75 2.27 6.98
CA PHE A 190 -9.52 2.33 5.52
C PHE A 190 -10.25 1.25 4.73
N LYS A 191 -10.77 0.20 5.41
CA LYS A 191 -11.58 -0.81 4.74
C LYS A 191 -12.56 -1.47 5.70
N ILE A 192 -13.78 -1.67 5.21
CA ILE A 192 -14.77 -2.52 5.87
C ILE A 192 -14.97 -3.77 5.02
N ALA A 193 -15.04 -4.91 5.70
CA ALA A 193 -15.35 -6.19 5.09
C ALA A 193 -16.29 -6.97 6.01
N THR A 194 -17.21 -7.71 5.42
CA THR A 194 -18.10 -8.59 6.17
C THR A 194 -17.55 -10.02 6.15
N ASP A 195 -17.17 -10.56 7.31
CA ASP A 195 -16.76 -11.96 7.45
C ASP A 195 -17.95 -12.82 7.91
N PRO A 196 -18.20 -13.99 7.28
CA PRO A 196 -19.34 -14.85 7.62
C PRO A 196 -19.36 -15.37 9.07
N PHE A 197 -18.20 -15.47 9.72
CA PHE A 197 -18.06 -16.07 11.06
C PHE A 197 -17.97 -15.03 12.17
N VAL A 198 -17.29 -13.92 11.91
CA VAL A 198 -17.05 -12.88 12.94
C VAL A 198 -17.86 -11.61 12.73
N GLY A 199 -18.55 -11.47 11.59
CA GLY A 199 -19.36 -10.30 11.26
C GLY A 199 -18.52 -9.17 10.65
N ASN A 200 -18.88 -7.92 10.93
CA ASN A 200 -18.21 -6.75 10.36
C ASN A 200 -16.78 -6.62 10.90
N LEU A 201 -15.82 -6.57 9.97
CA LEU A 201 -14.42 -6.25 10.19
C LEU A 201 -14.16 -4.84 9.70
N THR A 202 -13.71 -3.97 10.61
CA THR A 202 -13.22 -2.64 10.27
C THR A 202 -11.70 -2.67 10.35
N PHE A 203 -11.04 -2.63 9.19
CA PHE A 203 -9.59 -2.50 9.09
C PHE A 203 -9.19 -1.05 9.35
N PHE A 204 -8.25 -0.88 10.26
CA PHE A 204 -7.73 0.43 10.63
C PHE A 204 -6.21 0.43 10.65
N ARG A 205 -5.65 1.59 10.30
CA ARG A 205 -4.22 1.91 10.44
C ARG A 205 -4.06 2.81 11.65
N VAL A 206 -3.26 2.40 12.64
CA VAL A 206 -2.91 3.25 13.78
C VAL A 206 -1.75 4.15 13.39
N TYR A 207 -1.92 5.46 13.58
CA TYR A 207 -0.89 6.46 13.31
C TYR A 207 -0.17 6.91 14.58
N SER A 208 -0.87 6.99 15.71
CA SER A 208 -0.30 7.36 17.01
C SER A 208 -1.01 6.62 18.15
N GLY A 209 -0.32 6.50 19.28
CA GLY A 209 -0.83 5.88 20.49
C GLY A 209 -1.10 4.38 20.37
N VAL A 210 -1.82 3.86 21.36
CA VAL A 210 -2.12 2.44 21.49
C VAL A 210 -3.61 2.27 21.77
N VAL A 211 -4.21 1.22 21.20
CA VAL A 211 -5.58 0.80 21.54
C VAL A 211 -5.59 -0.63 22.05
N ASN A 212 -6.32 -0.86 23.13
CA ASN A 212 -6.52 -2.20 23.69
C ASN A 212 -7.92 -2.72 23.41
N SER A 213 -8.03 -4.05 23.38
CA SER A 213 -9.32 -4.73 23.42
C SER A 213 -10.07 -4.36 24.70
N GLY A 214 -11.27 -3.79 24.53
CA GLY A 214 -12.13 -3.29 25.61
C GLY A 214 -12.23 -1.77 25.68
N ASP A 215 -11.29 -1.05 25.08
CA ASP A 215 -11.21 0.41 25.12
C ASP A 215 -12.37 1.07 24.39
N THR A 216 -12.71 2.29 24.82
CA THR A 216 -13.72 3.12 24.17
C THR A 216 -13.01 4.26 23.46
N VAL A 217 -13.23 4.36 22.15
CA VAL A 217 -12.65 5.37 21.27
C VAL A 217 -13.75 6.27 20.71
N LEU A 218 -13.36 7.41 20.18
CA LEU A 218 -14.25 8.36 19.52
C LEU A 218 -14.13 8.21 17.99
N ASN A 219 -15.25 7.96 17.32
CA ASN A 219 -15.39 8.27 15.91
C ASN A 219 -15.60 9.79 15.79
N SER A 220 -14.53 10.54 15.56
CA SER A 220 -14.54 12.00 15.56
C SER A 220 -15.34 12.58 14.41
N VAL A 221 -15.44 11.86 13.29
CA VAL A 221 -16.21 12.28 12.11
C VAL A 221 -17.71 12.27 12.37
N LYS A 222 -18.20 11.35 13.20
CA LYS A 222 -19.63 11.20 13.52
C LYS A 222 -19.99 11.64 14.93
N ALA A 223 -19.01 12.15 15.69
CA ALA A 223 -19.14 12.46 17.12
C ALA A 223 -19.77 11.31 17.94
N ALA A 224 -19.42 10.06 17.60
CA ALA A 224 -20.00 8.86 18.19
C ALA A 224 -18.93 8.03 18.90
N ARG A 225 -19.25 7.48 20.07
CA ARG A 225 -18.34 6.59 20.81
C ARG A 225 -18.47 5.17 20.31
N GLU A 226 -17.34 4.52 20.06
CA GLU A 226 -17.23 3.14 19.64
C GLU A 226 -16.42 2.36 20.68
N ARG A 227 -16.80 1.11 20.93
CA ARG A 227 -16.08 0.25 21.88
C ARG A 227 -15.37 -0.85 21.13
N PHE A 228 -14.05 -0.90 21.26
CA PHE A 228 -13.24 -1.95 20.66
C PHE A 228 -13.50 -3.24 21.42
N GLY A 229 -14.14 -4.20 20.74
CA GLY A 229 -14.35 -5.54 21.26
C GLY A 229 -13.12 -6.40 21.02
N ARG A 230 -13.28 -7.39 20.14
CA ARG A 230 -12.17 -8.24 19.70
C ARG A 230 -11.41 -7.58 18.56
N ILE A 231 -10.09 -7.69 18.59
CA ILE A 231 -9.19 -7.19 17.56
C ILE A 231 -8.45 -8.38 16.97
N VAL A 232 -8.37 -8.43 15.64
CA VAL A 232 -7.68 -9.51 14.92
C VAL A 232 -6.68 -8.96 13.93
N GLN A 233 -5.53 -9.63 13.82
CA GLN A 233 -4.59 -9.47 12.73
C GLN A 233 -4.73 -10.63 11.74
N MET A 234 -4.78 -10.27 10.46
CA MET A 234 -4.93 -11.21 9.36
C MET A 234 -3.54 -11.60 8.87
N HIS A 235 -3.17 -12.87 9.02
CA HIS A 235 -1.95 -13.44 8.44
C HIS A 235 -2.28 -14.25 7.19
N ALA A 236 -1.26 -14.71 6.47
CA ALA A 236 -1.39 -15.41 5.19
C ALA A 236 -2.38 -16.60 5.22
N ASN A 237 -2.42 -17.37 6.31
CA ASN A 237 -3.26 -18.56 6.43
C ASN A 237 -4.03 -18.66 7.76
N LYS A 238 -3.89 -17.68 8.66
CA LYS A 238 -4.52 -17.71 9.99
C LYS A 238 -4.97 -16.32 10.42
N ARG A 239 -5.93 -16.31 11.34
CA ARG A 239 -6.40 -15.13 12.04
C ARG A 239 -5.86 -15.18 13.45
N GLU A 240 -5.20 -14.13 13.89
CA GLU A 240 -4.62 -14.03 15.22
C GLU A 240 -5.38 -12.98 16.02
N GLU A 241 -5.94 -13.37 17.17
CA GLU A 241 -6.62 -12.44 18.06
C GLU A 241 -5.58 -11.75 18.96
N ILE A 242 -5.57 -10.43 18.93
CA ILE A 242 -4.60 -9.60 19.65
C ILE A 242 -5.31 -8.68 20.64
N LYS A 243 -4.58 -8.28 21.68
CA LYS A 243 -5.13 -7.45 22.77
C LYS A 243 -4.73 -5.99 22.68
N GLU A 244 -3.63 -5.69 22.01
CA GLU A 244 -3.08 -4.34 21.84
C GLU A 244 -2.71 -4.13 20.37
N VAL A 245 -2.86 -2.89 19.88
CA VAL A 245 -2.38 -2.45 18.57
C VAL A 245 -1.65 -1.13 18.77
N ARG A 246 -0.41 -1.05 18.29
CA ARG A 246 0.52 0.05 18.54
C ARG A 246 0.62 1.02 17.37
N ALA A 247 1.31 2.14 17.58
CA ALA A 247 1.52 3.14 16.54
C ALA A 247 2.27 2.52 15.35
N GLY A 248 1.69 2.63 14.16
CA GLY A 248 2.26 2.04 12.95
C GLY A 248 1.81 0.62 12.63
N ASP A 249 0.91 0.01 13.42
CA ASP A 249 0.32 -1.28 13.10
C ASP A 249 -0.99 -1.16 12.29
N ILE A 250 -1.37 -2.28 11.66
CA ILE A 250 -2.66 -2.45 10.99
C ILE A 250 -3.35 -3.67 11.61
N ALA A 251 -4.63 -3.51 11.95
CA ALA A 251 -5.47 -4.58 12.47
C ALA A 251 -6.92 -4.40 12.04
N ALA A 252 -7.77 -5.37 12.36
CA ALA A 252 -9.21 -5.29 12.16
C ALA A 252 -9.96 -5.38 13.49
N ALA A 253 -10.85 -4.42 13.74
CA ALA A 253 -11.77 -4.43 14.87
C ALA A 253 -13.06 -5.14 14.47
N ILE A 254 -13.52 -6.06 15.31
CA ILE A 254 -14.75 -6.81 15.07
C ILE A 254 -15.93 -6.11 15.72
N GLY A 255 -17.00 -5.90 14.95
CA GLY A 255 -18.33 -5.55 15.48
C GLY A 255 -18.51 -4.07 15.82
N LEU A 256 -17.69 -3.18 15.24
CA LEU A 256 -17.96 -1.74 15.28
C LEU A 256 -19.28 -1.44 14.54
N LYS A 257 -20.10 -0.55 15.10
CA LYS A 257 -21.49 -0.39 14.64
C LYS A 257 -21.62 0.67 13.56
N ASP A 258 -21.09 1.86 13.82
CA ASP A 258 -21.27 3.02 12.97
C ASP A 258 -19.92 3.61 12.51
N VAL A 259 -19.07 2.72 11.99
CA VAL A 259 -17.82 3.12 11.34
C VAL A 259 -17.93 2.86 9.84
N THR A 260 -17.52 3.83 9.04
CA THR A 260 -17.43 3.79 7.58
C THR A 260 -15.99 3.91 7.09
N THR A 261 -15.72 3.48 5.85
CA THR A 261 -14.40 3.67 5.23
C THR A 261 -14.09 5.18 5.13
N GLY A 262 -12.93 5.58 5.64
CA GLY A 262 -12.49 6.97 5.76
C GLY A 262 -12.77 7.63 7.12
N ASP A 263 -13.43 6.94 8.06
CA ASP A 263 -13.67 7.49 9.40
C ASP A 263 -12.39 7.47 10.25
N THR A 264 -12.25 8.48 11.12
CA THR A 264 -11.17 8.56 12.11
C THR A 264 -11.63 8.01 13.45
N LEU A 265 -10.82 7.14 14.05
CA LEU A 265 -10.99 6.59 15.40
C LEU A 265 -9.87 7.15 16.28
N CYS A 266 -10.20 7.85 17.36
CA CYS A 266 -9.22 8.55 18.18
C CYS A 266 -9.54 8.50 19.68
N ASP A 267 -8.59 8.94 20.49
CA ASP A 267 -8.77 9.13 21.93
C ASP A 267 -9.91 10.14 22.20
N PRO A 268 -10.90 9.80 23.05
CA PRO A 268 -12.00 10.70 23.40
C PRO A 268 -11.57 12.01 24.09
N ASP A 269 -10.44 12.01 24.80
CA ASP A 269 -9.91 13.17 25.53
C ASP A 269 -9.00 14.03 24.65
N ALA A 270 -8.57 13.52 23.48
CA ALA A 270 -7.80 14.25 22.48
C ALA A 270 -8.35 14.08 21.05
N PRO A 271 -9.58 14.56 20.76
CA PRO A 271 -10.22 14.39 19.46
C PRO A 271 -9.43 14.99 18.30
N ILE A 272 -9.38 14.27 17.19
CA ILE A 272 -8.80 14.72 15.93
C ILE A 272 -9.56 14.06 14.77
N ILE A 273 -9.74 14.78 13.67
CA ILE A 273 -10.24 14.24 12.40
C ILE A 273 -9.05 14.20 11.45
N LEU A 274 -8.62 13.00 11.06
CA LEU A 274 -7.53 12.82 10.10
C LEU A 274 -8.01 13.18 8.69
N GLU A 275 -7.06 13.49 7.79
CA GLU A 275 -7.36 13.83 6.40
C GLU A 275 -8.30 12.80 5.76
N ARG A 276 -9.50 13.26 5.40
CA ARG A 276 -10.53 12.43 4.78
C ARG A 276 -10.12 12.18 3.34
N MET A 277 -10.13 10.92 2.91
CA MET A 277 -9.98 10.60 1.50
C MET A 277 -11.12 11.25 0.72
N GLU A 278 -10.80 12.10 -0.25
CA GLU A 278 -11.78 12.62 -1.20
C GLU A 278 -12.23 11.50 -2.12
N PHE A 279 -13.50 11.09 -2.00
CA PHE A 279 -14.10 10.16 -2.94
C PHE A 279 -14.71 10.93 -4.11
N PRO A 280 -14.34 10.59 -5.36
CA PRO A 280 -14.93 11.24 -6.52
C PRO A 280 -16.44 11.00 -6.58
N GLU A 281 -17.17 11.97 -7.13
CA GLU A 281 -18.60 11.86 -7.35
C GLU A 281 -18.92 10.73 -8.35
N PRO A 282 -19.98 9.93 -8.10
CA PRO A 282 -20.43 8.91 -9.04
C PRO A 282 -20.71 9.48 -10.43
N VAL A 283 -20.25 8.78 -11.47
CA VAL A 283 -20.37 9.24 -12.88
C VAL A 283 -21.49 8.54 -13.65
N ILE A 284 -22.02 7.44 -13.11
CA ILE A 284 -23.11 6.66 -13.71
C ILE A 284 -24.11 6.24 -12.64
N SER A 285 -25.39 6.25 -13.00
CA SER A 285 -26.48 5.77 -12.16
C SER A 285 -27.40 4.83 -12.93
N ILE A 286 -27.91 3.80 -12.25
CA ILE A 286 -28.92 2.90 -12.80
C ILE A 286 -30.09 2.76 -11.82
N ALA A 287 -31.29 2.62 -12.35
CA ALA A 287 -32.46 2.28 -11.56
C ALA A 287 -32.47 0.76 -11.30
N VAL A 288 -32.72 0.38 -10.05
CA VAL A 288 -32.88 -1.02 -9.63
C VAL A 288 -34.24 -1.22 -9.00
N GLU A 289 -34.90 -2.30 -9.41
CA GLU A 289 -36.22 -2.66 -8.90
C GLU A 289 -36.22 -4.10 -8.35
N PRO A 290 -36.81 -4.31 -7.17
CA PRO A 290 -36.97 -5.63 -6.61
C PRO A 290 -38.07 -6.38 -7.38
N LYS A 291 -37.86 -7.66 -7.70
CA LYS A 291 -38.87 -8.49 -8.38
C LYS A 291 -40.08 -8.79 -7.50
N THR A 292 -39.87 -8.86 -6.19
CA THR A 292 -40.92 -9.17 -5.21
C THR A 292 -40.88 -8.18 -4.05
N LYS A 293 -41.99 -8.05 -3.31
CA LYS A 293 -42.04 -7.22 -2.10
C LYS A 293 -41.06 -7.69 -1.02
N ALA A 294 -40.83 -9.01 -0.91
CA ALA A 294 -39.84 -9.55 0.02
C ALA A 294 -38.41 -9.15 -0.35
N ASP A 295 -38.11 -9.04 -1.66
CA ASP A 295 -36.80 -8.58 -2.13
C ASP A 295 -36.59 -7.09 -1.87
N GLN A 296 -37.65 -6.29 -1.71
CA GLN A 296 -37.53 -4.85 -1.42
C GLN A 296 -36.86 -4.59 -0.07
N GLU A 297 -37.26 -5.32 0.97
CA GLU A 297 -36.65 -5.20 2.30
C GLU A 297 -35.20 -5.70 2.29
N LYS A 298 -34.94 -6.83 1.62
CA LYS A 298 -33.58 -7.38 1.46
C LYS A 298 -32.67 -6.44 0.68
N MET A 299 -33.17 -5.85 -0.39
CA MET A 299 -32.44 -4.90 -1.23
C MET A 299 -32.01 -3.68 -0.42
N GLY A 300 -32.90 -3.10 0.39
CA GLY A 300 -32.54 -1.98 1.26
C GLY A 300 -31.42 -2.32 2.25
N LEU A 301 -31.49 -3.51 2.87
CA LEU A 301 -30.45 -3.99 3.79
C LEU A 301 -29.11 -4.25 3.08
N ALA A 302 -29.14 -4.88 1.90
CA ALA A 302 -27.96 -5.19 1.10
C ALA A 302 -27.25 -3.91 0.63
N LEU A 303 -28.00 -2.99 0.01
CA LEU A 303 -27.48 -1.72 -0.50
C LEU A 303 -26.89 -0.87 0.63
N GLY A 304 -27.55 -0.83 1.80
CA GLY A 304 -27.02 -0.14 2.98
C GLY A 304 -25.69 -0.74 3.48
N ARG A 305 -25.49 -2.05 3.40
CA ARG A 305 -24.20 -2.68 3.75
C ARG A 305 -23.13 -2.39 2.70
N LEU A 306 -23.46 -2.50 1.42
CA LEU A 306 -22.53 -2.22 0.32
C LEU A 306 -22.07 -0.76 0.33
N ALA A 307 -22.97 0.19 0.61
CA ALA A 307 -22.63 1.61 0.74
C ALA A 307 -21.71 1.91 1.95
N LYS A 308 -21.77 1.11 3.01
CA LYS A 308 -20.81 1.23 4.12
C LYS A 308 -19.41 0.73 3.74
N GLU A 309 -19.34 -0.31 2.93
CA GLU A 309 -18.08 -0.87 2.44
C GLU A 309 -17.41 0.03 1.39
N ASP A 310 -18.20 0.65 0.51
CA ASP A 310 -17.74 1.51 -0.57
C ASP A 310 -18.40 2.92 -0.52
N PRO A 311 -17.66 3.95 -0.07
CA PRO A 311 -18.17 5.32 -0.01
C PRO A 311 -18.30 6.00 -1.38
N SER A 312 -17.73 5.44 -2.45
CA SER A 312 -17.95 5.89 -3.83
C SER A 312 -19.25 5.38 -4.42
N PHE A 313 -19.93 4.47 -3.71
CA PHE A 313 -21.25 3.96 -4.07
C PHE A 313 -22.34 4.74 -3.33
N ARG A 314 -23.33 5.25 -4.07
CA ARG A 314 -24.48 5.97 -3.49
C ARG A 314 -25.78 5.29 -3.84
N VAL A 315 -26.72 5.35 -2.90
CA VAL A 315 -28.08 4.84 -3.06
C VAL A 315 -29.06 5.88 -2.55
N TRP A 316 -30.12 6.14 -3.32
CA TRP A 316 -31.25 6.96 -2.90
C TRP A 316 -32.52 6.48 -3.57
N THR A 317 -33.67 6.91 -3.04
CA THR A 317 -34.97 6.73 -3.70
C THR A 317 -35.30 8.00 -4.45
N ASP A 318 -35.59 7.89 -5.74
CA ASP A 318 -36.04 9.01 -6.54
C ASP A 318 -37.49 9.37 -6.18
N GLU A 319 -37.74 10.62 -5.79
CA GLU A 319 -39.05 11.03 -5.26
C GLU A 319 -40.15 11.07 -6.34
N GLU A 320 -39.78 11.28 -7.61
CA GLU A 320 -40.74 11.35 -8.72
C GLU A 320 -41.19 9.94 -9.17
N SER A 321 -40.25 9.03 -9.38
CA SER A 321 -40.53 7.67 -9.85
C SER A 321 -40.74 6.66 -8.72
N ASN A 322 -40.34 6.97 -7.48
CA ASN A 322 -40.23 6.05 -6.35
C ASN A 322 -39.33 4.83 -6.62
N GLN A 323 -38.45 4.92 -7.61
CA GLN A 323 -37.47 3.88 -7.89
C GLN A 323 -36.23 4.04 -7.01
N THR A 324 -35.58 2.91 -6.69
CA THR A 324 -34.28 2.96 -6.02
C THR A 324 -33.20 3.18 -7.07
N ILE A 325 -32.46 4.27 -6.96
CA ILE A 325 -31.34 4.58 -7.85
C ILE A 325 -30.04 4.24 -7.13
N ILE A 326 -29.16 3.55 -7.84
CA ILE A 326 -27.80 3.29 -7.38
C ILE A 326 -26.80 3.96 -8.33
N ALA A 327 -25.75 4.55 -7.77
CA ALA A 327 -24.73 5.25 -8.54
C ALA A 327 -23.32 4.84 -8.11
N GLY A 328 -22.40 4.81 -9.07
CA GLY A 328 -21.01 4.45 -8.84
C GLY A 328 -20.05 5.01 -9.89
N MET A 329 -18.84 4.45 -9.89
CA MET A 329 -17.69 4.96 -10.66
C MET A 329 -17.64 4.47 -12.12
N GLY A 330 -18.49 3.53 -12.51
CA GLY A 330 -18.52 2.98 -13.85
C GLY A 330 -19.42 1.75 -13.97
N GLU A 331 -19.64 1.28 -15.20
CA GLU A 331 -20.51 0.13 -15.51
C GLU A 331 -20.07 -1.15 -14.77
N LEU A 332 -18.78 -1.51 -14.86
CA LEU A 332 -18.23 -2.67 -14.17
C LEU A 332 -18.38 -2.60 -12.64
N HIS A 333 -18.27 -1.40 -12.07
CA HIS A 333 -18.47 -1.22 -10.63
C HIS A 333 -19.93 -1.56 -10.26
N LEU A 334 -20.91 -0.97 -10.97
CA LEU A 334 -22.32 -1.26 -10.71
C LEU A 334 -22.69 -2.73 -10.96
N ASP A 335 -22.11 -3.37 -11.98
CA ASP A 335 -22.30 -4.79 -12.24
C ASP A 335 -21.84 -5.66 -11.06
N ILE A 336 -20.66 -5.35 -10.50
CA ILE A 336 -20.14 -6.06 -9.32
C ILE A 336 -21.06 -5.84 -8.12
N ILE A 337 -21.58 -4.63 -7.90
CA ILE A 337 -22.51 -4.34 -6.80
C ILE A 337 -23.80 -5.15 -6.94
N VAL A 338 -24.39 -5.17 -8.14
CA VAL A 338 -25.61 -5.95 -8.43
C VAL A 338 -25.37 -7.45 -8.29
N ASP A 339 -24.22 -7.94 -8.75
CA ASP A 339 -23.85 -9.35 -8.63
C ASP A 339 -23.63 -9.76 -7.16
N ARG A 340 -22.91 -8.95 -6.37
CA ARG A 340 -22.77 -9.15 -4.92
C ARG A 340 -24.12 -9.18 -4.23
N MET A 341 -25.02 -8.25 -4.57
CA MET A 341 -26.37 -8.23 -4.03
C MET A 341 -27.13 -9.55 -4.28
N LYS A 342 -26.97 -10.16 -5.47
CA LYS A 342 -27.62 -11.44 -5.81
C LYS A 342 -26.97 -12.66 -5.15
N ARG A 343 -25.66 -12.63 -4.87
CA ARG A 343 -24.90 -13.76 -4.31
C ARG A 343 -24.88 -13.77 -2.78
N GLU A 344 -24.82 -12.59 -2.16
CA GLU A 344 -24.59 -12.43 -0.72
C GLU A 344 -25.89 -12.21 0.09
N PHE A 345 -27.02 -11.87 -0.55
CA PHE A 345 -28.28 -11.45 0.11
C PHE A 345 -29.55 -12.11 -0.49
#